data_AF-A0A5C7SDP7-F1
#
_entry.id   AF-A0A5C7SDP7-F1
#
_cell.length_a   1.000
_cell.length_b   1.000
_cell.length_c   1.000
_cell.angle_alpha   90.00
_cell.angle_beta   90.00
_cell.angle_gamma   90.00
#
_symmetry.space_group_name_H-M   'P 1'
#
loop_
_entity.id
_entity.type
_entity.pdbx_description
1 polymer ?
#
loop_
_entity_poly.entity_id
_entity_poly.type
_entity_poly.pdbx_seq_one_letter_code
_entity_poly.pdbx_strand_id
1 'polypeptide(L)' 'MKQRDAKFNIGDVVRHRSFPFRGVIFDVDPEFANTEEWWNSIPAEVRP' A
#
# COMPACT_ATOMS: atom_id res chain seq x y z
N MET A 1 18.16 -10.16 -13.35
CA MET A 1 17.31 -9.71 -12.22
C MET A 1 16.13 -10.66 -12.09
N LYS A 2 15.71 -11.04 -10.87
CA LYS A 2 14.55 -11.91 -10.68
C LYS A 2 13.28 -11.05 -10.83
N GLN A 3 12.49 -11.31 -11.86
CA GLN A 3 11.21 -10.63 -12.08
C GLN A 3 10.28 -10.94 -10.92
N ARG A 4 9.65 -9.91 -10.36
CA ARG A 4 8.63 -10.05 -9.32
C ARG A 4 7.29 -9.76 -9.95
N ASP A 5 6.37 -10.71 -9.87
CA ASP A 5 5.01 -10.51 -10.32
C ASP A 5 4.22 -9.73 -9.28
N ALA A 6 3.47 -8.72 -9.73
CA ALA A 6 2.57 -7.97 -8.86
C ALA A 6 1.42 -8.88 -8.41
N LYS A 7 1.05 -8.80 -7.12
CA LYS A 7 -0.06 -9.59 -6.58
C LYS A 7 -1.44 -8.99 -6.86
N PHE A 8 -1.48 -7.70 -7.19
CA PHE A 8 -2.70 -6.92 -7.37
C PHE A 8 -2.51 -5.92 -8.51
N ASN A 9 -3.61 -5.50 -9.14
CA ASN A 9 -3.66 -4.54 -10.23
C ASN A 9 -4.56 -3.34 -9.87
N ILE A 10 -4.41 -2.24 -10.62
CA ILE A 10 -5.32 -1.11 -10.55
C ILE A 10 -6.75 -1.58 -10.87
N GLY A 11 -7.71 -1.16 -10.04
CA GLY A 11 -9.12 -1.56 -10.10
C GLY A 11 -9.48 -2.74 -9.21
N ASP A 12 -8.51 -3.50 -8.70
CA ASP A 12 -8.79 -4.64 -7.81
C ASP A 12 -9.42 -4.17 -6.49
N VAL A 13 -10.50 -4.84 -6.09
CA VAL A 13 -11.08 -4.70 -4.76
C VAL A 13 -10.27 -5.55 -3.79
N VAL A 14 -9.67 -4.91 -2.79
CA VAL A 14 -8.81 -5.56 -1.78
C VAL A 14 -9.36 -5.36 -0.37
N ARG A 15 -8.98 -6.27 0.54
CA ARG A 15 -9.31 -6.17 1.97
C ARG A 15 -8.07 -5.76 2.75
N HIS A 16 -8.21 -4.80 3.67
CA HIS A 16 -7.11 -4.42 4.54
C HIS A 16 -6.74 -5.57 5.49
N ARG A 17 -5.43 -5.78 5.70
CA ARG A 17 -4.93 -6.90 6.52
C ARG A 17 -5.34 -6.79 7.99
N SER A 18 -5.24 -5.59 8.56
CA SER A 18 -5.42 -5.36 10.01
C SER A 18 -6.76 -4.74 10.38
N PHE A 19 -7.51 -4.20 9.41
CA PHE A 19 -8.71 -3.41 9.67
C PHE A 19 -9.88 -3.94 8.84
N PRO A 20 -11.13 -3.86 9.33
CA PRO A 20 -12.27 -4.50 8.69
C PRO A 20 -12.88 -3.65 7.56
N PHE A 21 -12.05 -3.11 6.67
CA PHE A 21 -12.51 -2.37 5.50
C PHE A 21 -12.00 -2.96 4.19
N ARG A 22 -12.70 -2.62 3.11
CA ARG A 22 -12.33 -2.91 1.73
C ARG A 22 -11.97 -1.61 1.02
N GLY A 23 -11.03 -1.68 0.09
CA GLY A 23 -10.63 -0.57 -0.75
C GLY A 23 -10.45 -1.02 -2.20
N VAL A 24 -10.23 -0.06 -3.09
CA VAL A 24 -9.88 -0.31 -4.49
C VAL A 24 -8.50 0.31 -4.73
N ILE A 25 -7.64 -0.41 -5.45
CA ILE A 25 -6.35 0.14 -5.90
C ILE A 25 -6.64 1.12 -7.04
N PHE A 26 -6.37 2.40 -6.82
CA PHE A 26 -6.70 3.44 -7.81
C PHE A 26 -5.51 3.86 -8.67
N ASP A 27 -4.29 3.82 -8.12
CA ASP A 27 -3.06 4.22 -8.80
C ASP A 27 -1.82 3.57 -8.16
N VAL A 28 -0.68 3.62 -8.84
CA VAL A 28 0.63 3.13 -8.37
C VAL A 28 1.74 4.07 -8.81
N ASP A 29 2.44 4.66 -7.84
CA ASP A 29 3.60 5.49 -8.13
C ASP A 29 4.83 4.64 -8.53
N PRO A 30 5.63 5.09 -9.50
CA PRO A 30 6.88 4.40 -9.89
C PRO A 30 7.96 4.50 -8.80
N GLU A 31 7.87 5.50 -7.94
CA GLU A 31 8.77 5.74 -6.82
C GLU A 31 7.95 6.04 -5.56
N PHE A 32 8.49 5.67 -4.40
CA PHE A 32 7.83 5.94 -3.14
C PHE A 32 7.79 7.45 -2.88
N ALA A 33 6.60 8.04 -2.89
CA ALA A 33 6.41 9.48 -2.83
C ALA A 33 6.12 10.04 -1.42
N ASN A 34 6.10 9.20 -0.37
CA ASN A 34 5.81 9.68 0.98
C ASN A 34 7.04 10.23 1.70
N THR A 35 6.83 11.25 2.54
CA THR A 35 7.89 11.87 3.33
C THR A 35 8.16 11.12 4.64
N GLU A 36 9.31 11.41 5.28
CA GLU A 36 9.60 10.88 6.61
C GLU A 36 8.56 11.31 7.65
N GLU A 37 8.01 12.53 7.54
CA GLU A 37 6.94 13.00 8.41
C GLU A 37 5.67 12.16 8.25
N TRP A 38 5.30 11.80 7.02
CA TRP A 38 4.18 10.90 6.78
C TRP A 38 4.42 9.53 7.43
N TRP A 39 5.61 8.96 7.26
CA TRP A 39 5.98 7.67 7.87
C TRP A 39 5.90 7.72 9.41
N ASN A 40 6.39 8.81 10.00
CA ASN A 40 6.37 9.03 11.44
C ASN A 40 4.98 9.33 12.00
N SER A 41 4.05 9.82 11.17
CA SER A 41 2.65 10.05 11.55
C SER A 41 1.86 8.76 11.78
N ILE A 42 2.31 7.64 11.20
CA ILE A 42 1.66 6.34 11.34
C ILE A 42 2.17 5.65 12.62
N PRO A 43 1.27 5.20 13.53
CA PRO A 43 1.67 4.46 14.71
C PRO A 43 2.49 3.22 14.34
N ALA A 44 3.58 2.98 15.06
CA ALA A 44 4.60 1.99 14.68
C ALA A 44 4.04 0.57 14.54
N GLU A 45 3.04 0.23 15.34
CA GLU A 45 2.34 -1.06 15.35
C GLU A 45 1.49 -1.34 14.10
N VAL A 46 1.14 -0.30 13.32
CA VAL A 46 0.25 -0.41 12.16
C VAL A 46 0.88 0.14 10.87
N ARG A 47 2.20 0.37 10.86
CA ARG A 47 2.90 0.76 9.63
C ARG A 47 2.77 -0.32 8.53
N PRO A 48 2.69 0.08 7.24
CA PRO A 48 2.53 -0.85 6.11
C PRO A 48 3.58 -1.96 6.03
#